data_AF-A0A1V6EXP3-F1
#
_entry.id   AF-A0A1V6EXP3-F1
#
_cell.length_a   1.000
_cell.length_b   1.000
_cell.length_c   1.000
_cell.angle_alpha   90.00
_cell.angle_beta   90.00
_cell.angle_gamma   90.00
#
_symmetry.space_group_name_H-M   'P 1'
#
loop_
_entity.id
_entity.type
_entity.pdbx_description
1 polymer ?
#
loop_
_entity_poly.entity_id
_entity_poly.type
_entity_poly.pdbx_seq_one_letter_code
_entity_poly.pdbx_strand_id
1 'polypeptide(L)'
;MHGVALQLPASHPFNPLGLLRLAVACDASGEPNRYVCETIFRHAWQGGADAADAARLEALTARLAPSRSLQDATVKAQLQAHGEHALVLGLFGVPSFVVDGKVFWGFDALPMLRAYLLGDPWFEAGWDLPASVAQGIRR
;
A
#
# COMPACT_ATOMS: atom_id res chain seq x y z
N MET A 1 -9.53 4.77 19.37
CA MET A 1 -8.30 4.70 18.55
C MET A 1 -7.80 3.25 18.58
N HIS A 2 -7.36 2.68 17.46
CA HIS A 2 -7.05 1.24 17.31
C HIS A 2 -5.77 0.75 18.04
N GLY A 3 -5.32 1.44 19.10
CA GLY A 3 -4.12 1.06 19.86
C GLY A 3 -2.78 1.26 19.13
N VAL A 4 -2.78 1.83 17.92
CA VAL A 4 -1.56 2.12 17.16
C VAL A 4 -1.08 3.53 17.49
N ALA A 5 0.11 3.65 18.08
CA ALA A 5 0.74 4.94 18.31
C ALA A 5 1.14 5.58 16.98
N LEU A 6 0.65 6.80 16.75
CA LEU A 6 0.93 7.62 15.58
C LEU A 6 1.65 8.90 16.04
N GLN A 7 2.92 9.02 15.66
CA GLN A 7 3.70 10.24 15.82
C GLN A 7 4.07 10.70 14.42
N LEU A 8 3.35 11.71 13.92
CA LEU A 8 3.48 12.18 12.54
C LEU A 8 4.93 12.55 12.21
N PRO A 9 5.41 12.25 10.99
CA PRO A 9 6.75 12.64 10.57
C PRO A 9 6.93 14.15 10.60
N ALA A 10 8.20 14.59 10.63
CA ALA A 10 8.54 16.02 10.65
C ALA A 10 7.96 16.80 9.45
N SER A 11 7.65 16.11 8.34
CA SER A 11 6.96 16.68 7.17
C SER A 11 6.00 15.67 6.56
N HIS A 12 4.81 16.14 6.16
CA HIS A 12 3.81 15.36 5.43
C HIS A 12 3.03 16.26 4.46
N PRO A 13 2.89 15.91 3.17
CA PRO A 13 3.43 14.70 2.53
C PRO A 13 4.96 14.79 2.34
N PHE A 14 5.62 13.62 2.32
CA PHE A 14 7.05 13.48 2.01
C PHE A 14 7.24 12.59 0.77
N ASN A 15 8.45 12.58 0.18
CA ASN A 15 8.77 11.71 -0.95
C ASN A 15 9.02 10.25 -0.48
N PRO A 16 8.14 9.28 -0.80
CA PRO A 16 8.26 7.92 -0.28
C PRO A 16 9.17 7.01 -1.12
N LEU A 17 9.75 7.51 -2.23
CA LEU A 17 10.40 6.68 -3.24
C LEU A 17 11.57 5.85 -2.68
N GLY A 18 12.35 6.39 -1.75
CA GLY A 18 13.43 5.66 -1.08
C GLY A 18 12.91 4.47 -0.27
N LEU A 19 11.80 4.67 0.47
CA LEU A 19 11.17 3.64 1.28
C LEU A 19 10.48 2.57 0.42
N LEU A 20 9.84 2.97 -0.68
CA LEU A 20 9.21 2.03 -1.62
C LEU A 20 10.23 1.15 -2.34
N ARG A 21 11.36 1.73 -2.78
CA ARG A 21 12.46 0.96 -3.37
C ARG A 21 13.09 0.01 -2.37
N LEU A 22 13.23 0.43 -1.10
CA LEU A 22 13.69 -0.45 -0.04
C LEU A 22 12.77 -1.65 0.15
N ALA A 23 11.46 -1.43 0.16
CA ALA A 23 10.47 -2.51 0.29
C ALA A 23 10.62 -3.54 -0.85
N VAL A 24 10.66 -3.08 -2.09
CA VAL A 24 10.84 -3.94 -3.28
C VAL A 24 12.18 -4.69 -3.20
N ALA A 25 13.27 -4.02 -2.82
CA ALA A 25 14.60 -4.63 -2.76
C ALA A 25 14.75 -5.73 -1.68
N CYS A 26 13.87 -5.78 -0.68
CA CYS A 26 13.90 -6.79 0.38
C CYS A 26 13.44 -8.19 -0.06
N ASP A 27 12.81 -8.30 -1.23
CA ASP A 27 12.34 -9.57 -1.79
C ASP A 27 12.80 -9.71 -3.25
N ALA A 28 13.02 -10.93 -3.73
CA ALA A 28 13.51 -11.17 -5.10
C ALA A 28 12.43 -10.86 -6.16
N SER A 29 11.17 -11.17 -5.85
CA SER A 29 10.01 -10.88 -6.69
C SER A 29 9.51 -9.44 -6.54
N GLY A 30 10.02 -8.71 -5.53
CA GLY A 30 9.58 -7.35 -5.23
C GLY A 30 8.38 -7.29 -4.30
N GLU A 31 8.03 -8.41 -3.64
CA GLU A 31 6.86 -8.53 -2.77
C GLU A 31 7.30 -8.49 -1.29
N PRO A 32 7.31 -7.31 -0.64
CA PRO A 32 7.75 -7.20 0.74
C PRO A 32 6.82 -7.94 1.70
N ASN A 33 7.40 -8.73 2.60
CA ASN A 33 6.63 -9.42 3.64
C ASN A 33 6.14 -8.46 4.73
N ARG A 34 5.32 -8.99 5.66
CA ARG A 34 4.76 -8.24 6.80
C ARG A 34 5.83 -7.50 7.61
N TYR A 35 6.97 -8.14 7.90
CA TYR A 35 8.03 -7.56 8.72
C TYR A 35 8.63 -6.32 8.06
N VAL A 36 8.94 -6.39 6.76
CA VAL A 36 9.46 -5.27 5.98
C VAL A 36 8.46 -4.11 5.96
N CYS A 37 7.21 -4.39 5.60
CA CYS A 37 6.15 -3.39 5.54
C CYS A 37 5.94 -2.70 6.91
N GLU A 38 5.76 -3.47 7.98
CA GLU A 38 5.57 -2.93 9.33
C GLU A 38 6.77 -2.08 9.79
N THR A 39 7.99 -2.52 9.47
CA THR A 39 9.21 -1.81 9.83
C THR A 39 9.33 -0.46 9.12
N ILE A 40 8.96 -0.39 7.84
CA ILE A 40 8.90 0.86 7.06
C ILE A 40 7.78 1.78 7.56
N PHE A 41 6.59 1.24 7.86
CA PHE A 41 5.49 2.03 8.43
C PHE A 41 5.90 2.64 9.78
N ARG A 42 6.49 1.87 10.69
CA ARG A 42 6.97 2.40 11.98
C ARG A 42 8.05 3.47 11.80
N HIS A 43 8.96 3.31 10.83
CA HIS A 43 9.96 4.33 10.51
C HIS A 43 9.33 5.66 10.09
N ALA A 44 8.26 5.62 9.32
CA ALA A 44 7.60 6.83 8.81
C ALA A 44 6.63 7.47 9.82
N TRP A 45 5.97 6.67 10.65
CA TRP A 45 4.81 7.11 11.45
C TRP A 45 5.03 7.02 12.97
N GLN A 46 6.26 6.72 13.40
CA GLN A 46 6.66 6.75 14.81
C GLN A 46 8.00 7.49 14.97
N GLY A 47 8.16 8.21 16.07
CA GLY A 47 9.37 8.96 16.42
C GLY A 47 9.40 10.42 15.96
N GLY A 48 8.47 10.88 15.12
CA GLY A 48 8.36 12.29 14.74
C GLY A 48 9.44 12.82 13.79
N ALA A 49 10.34 11.95 13.31
CA ALA A 49 11.47 12.35 12.47
C ALA A 49 11.11 12.42 10.98
N ASP A 50 11.96 13.05 10.18
CA ASP A 50 11.80 13.12 8.72
C ASP A 50 11.94 11.72 8.08
N ALA A 51 10.85 11.22 7.52
CA ALA A 51 10.77 9.90 6.91
C ALA A 51 11.68 9.74 5.67
N ALA A 52 12.03 10.85 5.00
CA ALA A 52 12.87 10.89 3.80
C ALA A 52 14.35 11.23 4.09
N ASP A 53 14.73 11.40 5.37
CA ASP A 53 16.13 11.65 5.75
C ASP A 53 17.07 10.54 5.26
N ALA A 54 18.19 10.94 4.66
CA ALA A 54 19.12 10.02 4.02
C ALA A 54 19.85 9.11 5.02
N ALA A 55 20.28 9.65 6.16
CA ALA A 55 20.99 8.86 7.18
C ALA A 55 20.05 7.85 7.85
N ARG A 56 18.79 8.23 8.07
CA ARG A 56 17.77 7.30 8.56
C ARG A 56 17.42 6.22 7.54
N LEU A 57 17.37 6.56 6.25
CA LEU A 57 17.17 5.57 5.18
C LEU A 57 18.34 4.57 5.11
N GLU A 58 19.58 5.04 5.28
CA GLU A 58 20.77 4.19 5.36
C GLU A 58 20.69 3.23 6.55
N ALA A 59 20.39 3.73 7.75
CA ALA A 59 20.22 2.90 8.95
C ALA A 59 19.08 1.89 8.79
N LEU A 60 17.97 2.29 8.17
CA LEU A 60 16.84 1.41 7.88
C LEU A 60 17.22 0.32 6.87
N THR A 61 18.00 0.66 5.85
CA THR A 61 18.51 -0.27 4.83
C THR A 61 19.44 -1.29 5.46
N ALA A 62 20.36 -0.87 6.34
CA ALA A 62 21.23 -1.77 7.08
C ALA A 62 20.45 -2.74 7.97
N ARG A 63 19.38 -2.27 8.63
CA ARG A 63 18.51 -3.11 9.46
C ARG A 63 17.74 -4.15 8.66
N LEU A 64 17.20 -3.77 7.51
CA LEU A 64 16.39 -4.67 6.67
C LEU A 64 17.24 -5.58 5.77
N ALA A 65 18.51 -5.21 5.54
CA ALA A 65 19.50 -5.98 4.79
C ALA A 65 18.94 -6.54 3.46
N PRO A 66 18.48 -5.68 2.54
CA PRO A 66 17.86 -6.14 1.30
C PRO A 66 18.85 -6.96 0.47
N SER A 67 18.36 -8.02 -0.15
CA SER A 67 19.13 -8.89 -1.05
C SER A 67 19.61 -8.20 -2.32
N ARG A 68 19.03 -7.03 -2.64
CA ARG A 68 19.27 -6.26 -3.87
C ARG A 68 19.57 -4.80 -3.53
N SER A 69 20.29 -4.12 -4.42
CA SER A 69 20.54 -2.68 -4.27
C SER A 69 19.26 -1.88 -4.55
N LEU A 70 18.99 -0.84 -3.75
CA LEU A 70 17.89 0.10 -4.00
C LEU A 70 18.08 0.90 -5.30
N GLN A 71 19.32 0.97 -5.80
CA GLN A 71 19.65 1.68 -7.05
C GLN A 71 19.59 0.79 -8.29
N ASP A 72 19.38 -0.52 -8.10
CA ASP A 72 19.24 -1.48 -9.17
C ASP A 72 18.10 -1.07 -10.13
N ALA A 73 18.39 -1.13 -11.43
CA ALA A 73 17.41 -0.79 -12.46
C ALA A 73 16.17 -1.71 -12.39
N THR A 74 16.35 -2.97 -12.01
CA THR A 74 15.26 -3.95 -11.86
C THR A 74 14.31 -3.59 -10.71
N VAL A 75 14.84 -3.09 -9.58
CA VAL A 75 14.02 -2.61 -8.45
C VAL A 75 13.17 -1.40 -8.86
N LYS A 76 13.75 -0.48 -9.63
CA LYS A 76 13.03 0.70 -10.15
C LYS A 76 11.93 0.28 -11.12
N ALA A 77 12.23 -0.63 -12.04
CA ALA A 77 11.29 -1.15 -13.02
C ALA A 77 10.14 -1.92 -12.35
N GLN A 78 10.42 -2.77 -11.36
CA GLN A 78 9.38 -3.49 -10.61
C GLN A 78 8.45 -2.53 -9.85
N LEU A 79 9.00 -1.52 -9.17
CA LEU A 79 8.17 -0.53 -8.48
C LEU A 79 7.23 0.22 -9.45
N GLN A 80 7.73 0.57 -10.64
CA GLN A 80 6.90 1.17 -11.68
C GLN A 80 5.82 0.19 -12.17
N ALA A 81 6.19 -1.06 -12.44
CA ALA A 81 5.26 -2.10 -12.88
C ALA A 81 4.15 -2.37 -11.85
N HIS A 82 4.43 -2.28 -10.54
CA HIS A 82 3.39 -2.36 -9.50
C HIS A 82 2.36 -1.23 -9.63
N GLY A 83 2.82 -0.01 -9.91
CA GLY A 83 1.93 1.14 -10.16
C GLY A 83 1.07 0.96 -11.41
N GLU A 84 1.68 0.51 -12.51
CA GLU A 84 0.98 0.21 -13.76
C GLU A 84 -0.06 -0.91 -13.57
N HIS A 85 0.30 -1.97 -12.86
CA HIS A 85 -0.61 -3.08 -12.54
C HIS A 85 -1.79 -2.60 -11.66
N ALA A 86 -1.54 -1.73 -10.67
CA ALA A 86 -2.60 -1.15 -9.87
C ALA A 86 -3.60 -0.34 -10.73
N LEU A 87 -3.11 0.42 -11.72
CA LEU A 87 -3.96 1.14 -12.66
C LEU A 87 -4.81 0.20 -13.52
N VAL A 88 -4.24 -0.90 -14.02
CA VAL A 88 -4.97 -1.93 -14.79
C VAL A 88 -6.10 -2.54 -13.95
N LEU A 89 -5.88 -2.71 -12.65
CA LEU A 89 -6.89 -3.20 -11.69
C LEU A 89 -7.89 -2.12 -11.25
N GLY A 90 -7.78 -0.88 -11.75
CA GLY A 90 -8.69 0.22 -11.40
C GLY A 90 -8.45 0.84 -10.02
N LEU A 91 -7.27 0.63 -9.42
CA LEU A 91 -6.94 1.21 -8.12
C LEU A 91 -6.59 2.70 -8.28
N PHE A 92 -7.15 3.51 -7.39
CA PHE A 92 -6.95 4.97 -7.39
C PHE A 92 -6.55 5.53 -6.02
N GLY A 93 -6.45 4.69 -5.00
CA GLY A 93 -6.10 5.10 -3.64
C GLY A 93 -5.64 3.94 -2.76
N VAL A 94 -5.20 4.26 -1.55
CA VAL A 94 -4.69 3.28 -0.57
C VAL A 94 -5.34 3.48 0.81
N PRO A 95 -5.44 2.42 1.64
CA PRO A 95 -5.23 1.02 1.25
C PRO A 95 -6.33 0.54 0.29
N SER A 96 -5.98 -0.37 -0.62
CA SER A 96 -6.92 -1.04 -1.53
C SER A 96 -6.63 -2.53 -1.55
N PHE A 97 -7.68 -3.34 -1.64
CA PHE A 97 -7.60 -4.79 -1.75
C PHE A 97 -8.40 -5.24 -2.96
N VAL A 98 -7.85 -6.19 -3.73
CA VAL A 98 -8.55 -6.81 -4.86
C VAL A 98 -8.80 -8.27 -4.54
N VAL A 99 -10.07 -8.70 -4.59
CA VAL A 99 -10.46 -10.11 -4.42
C VAL A 99 -11.50 -10.44 -5.50
N ASP A 100 -11.23 -11.46 -6.32
CA ASP A 100 -12.09 -11.89 -7.44
C ASP A 100 -12.54 -10.73 -8.34
N GLY A 101 -11.61 -9.82 -8.66
CA GLY A 101 -11.87 -8.64 -9.49
C GLY A 101 -12.62 -7.49 -8.78
N LYS A 102 -13.04 -7.66 -7.53
CA LYS A 102 -13.69 -6.61 -6.73
C LYS A 102 -12.65 -5.76 -5.99
N VAL A 103 -12.77 -4.44 -6.10
CA VAL A 103 -11.88 -3.49 -5.42
C VAL A 103 -12.55 -2.99 -4.14
N PHE A 104 -11.93 -3.29 -3.00
CA PHE A 104 -12.29 -2.75 -1.68
C PHE A 104 -11.31 -1.65 -1.32
N TRP A 105 -11.74 -0.40 -1.42
CA TRP A 105 -10.90 0.77 -1.16
C TRP A 105 -11.21 1.39 0.20
N GLY A 106 -10.17 1.62 0.99
CA GLY A 106 -10.26 2.29 2.29
C GLY A 106 -10.15 1.35 3.48
N PHE A 107 -9.74 1.91 4.62
CA PHE A 107 -9.70 1.18 5.89
C PHE A 107 -11.11 0.84 6.40
N ASP A 108 -12.07 1.71 6.12
CA ASP A 108 -13.50 1.55 6.40
C ASP A 108 -14.17 0.47 5.52
N ALA A 109 -13.54 0.05 4.42
CA ALA A 109 -13.99 -1.09 3.62
C ALA A 109 -13.58 -2.47 4.19
N LEU A 110 -12.71 -2.53 5.22
CA LEU A 110 -12.28 -3.81 5.80
C LEU A 110 -13.42 -4.68 6.36
N PRO A 111 -14.46 -4.14 7.02
CA PRO A 111 -15.63 -4.93 7.42
C PRO A 111 -16.39 -5.51 6.21
N MET A 112 -16.50 -4.75 5.12
CA MET A 112 -17.16 -5.20 3.88
C MET A 112 -16.33 -6.30 3.19
N LEU A 113 -15.00 -6.12 3.10
CA LEU A 113 -14.07 -7.15 2.63
C LEU A 113 -14.18 -8.43 3.47
N ARG A 114 -14.25 -8.30 4.81
CA ARG A 114 -14.45 -9.44 5.70
C ARG A 114 -15.77 -10.16 5.42
N ALA A 115 -16.87 -9.41 5.24
CA ALA A 115 -18.17 -10.00 4.92
C ALA A 115 -18.12 -10.78 3.59
N TYR A 116 -17.46 -10.22 2.56
CA TYR A 116 -17.24 -10.91 1.30
C TYR A 116 -16.49 -12.24 1.47
N LEU A 117 -15.35 -12.21 2.18
CA LEU A 117 -14.53 -13.41 2.41
C LEU A 117 -15.24 -14.48 3.26
N LEU A 118 -16.28 -14.10 4.01
CA LEU A 118 -17.12 -15.02 4.79
C LEU A 118 -18.37 -15.50 4.02
N GLY A 119 -18.53 -15.11 2.75
CA GLY A 119 -19.63 -15.55 1.89
C GLY A 119 -20.96 -14.88 2.20
N ASP A 120 -20.96 -13.59 2.57
CA ASP A 120 -22.20 -12.84 2.77
C ASP A 120 -23.05 -12.85 1.47
N PRO A 121 -24.31 -13.34 1.52
CA PRO A 121 -25.18 -13.47 0.34
C PRO A 121 -25.46 -12.15 -0.38
N TRP A 122 -25.25 -10.99 0.27
CA TRP A 122 -25.40 -9.70 -0.39
C TRP A 122 -24.52 -9.59 -1.64
N PHE A 123 -23.36 -10.24 -1.68
CA PHE A 123 -22.42 -10.17 -2.81
C PHE A 123 -22.83 -10.99 -4.04
N GLU A 124 -23.86 -11.83 -3.96
CA GLU A 124 -24.37 -12.61 -5.10
C GLU A 124 -25.03 -11.72 -6.17
N ALA A 125 -25.56 -10.55 -5.77
CA ALA A 125 -26.18 -9.61 -6.69
C ALA A 125 -25.98 -8.14 -6.30
N GLY A 126 -25.83 -7.85 -5.00
CA GLY A 126 -25.76 -6.49 -4.46
C GLY A 126 -24.58 -5.67 -4.97
N TRP A 127 -23.45 -6.34 -5.26
CA TRP A 127 -22.23 -5.69 -5.76
C TRP A 127 -22.45 -5.00 -7.11
N ASP A 128 -23.19 -5.63 -8.02
CA ASP A 128 -23.38 -5.15 -9.38
C ASP A 128 -24.56 -4.17 -9.53
N LEU A 129 -25.43 -4.09 -8.51
CA LEU A 129 -26.59 -3.19 -8.53
C LEU A 129 -26.25 -1.73 -8.86
N PRO A 130 -25.19 -1.10 -8.31
CA PRO A 130 -24.85 0.29 -8.63
C PRO A 130 -24.60 0.52 -10.13
N ALA A 131 -24.09 -0.48 -10.86
CA ALA A 131 -23.85 -0.36 -12.30
C ALA A 131 -25.14 -0.27 -13.12
N SER A 132 -26.27 -0.74 -12.57
CA SER A 132 -27.59 -0.65 -13.19
C SER A 132 -28.31 0.68 -12.96
N VAL A 133 -27.81 1.53 -12.05
CA VAL A 133 -28.44 2.80 -11.67
C VAL A 133 -28.05 3.89 -12.67
N ALA A 134 -29.05 4.64 -13.15
CA ALA A 134 -28.80 5.75 -14.07
C ALA A 134 -27.95 6.86 -13.40
N GLN A 135 -26.95 7.37 -14.13
CA GLN A 135 -26.12 8.48 -13.67
C GLN A 135 -26.93 9.79 -13.62
N GLY A 136 -27.12 10.35 -12.42
CA GLY A 136 -27.88 11.59 -12.22
C GLY A 136 -27.14 12.87 -12.63
N ILE A 137 -25.82 12.83 -12.79
CA ILE A 137 -24.98 13.96 -13.23
C ILE A 137 -23.94 13.43 -14.21
N ARG A 138 -23.85 14.02 -15.40
CA ARG A 138 -22.74 13.82 -16.34
C ARG A 138 -21.89 15.10 -16.34
N ARG A 139 -20.58 14.95 -16.13
CA ARG A 139 -19.60 16.04 -16.22
C ARG A 139 -18.85 15.96 -17.54
#